data_AF-A0A7S3ANG3-F1
#
_entry.id   AF-A0A7S3ANG3-F1
#
_cell.length_a   1.000
_cell.length_b   1.000
_cell.length_c   1.000
_cell.angle_alpha   90.00
_cell.angle_beta   90.00
_cell.angle_gamma   90.00
#
_symmetry.space_group_name_H-M   'P 1'
#
loop_
_entity.id
_entity.type
_entity.pdbx_description
1 polymer ?
#
loop_
_entity_poly.entity_id
_entity_poly.type
_entity_poly.pdbx_seq_one_letter_code
_entity_poly.pdbx_strand_id
1 'polypeptide(L)'
;IALSWQYIIPQRGELAIDRQPFVAFPRQLGEWRQEGRAQRLDPIVVSALGADDYHSAKFVKAGSPAYVEFFSAWYADQSKGGVHSPEICLPGGGWEIAWLER
;
A
#
# COMPACT_ATOMS: atom_id res chain seq x y z
N ILE A 1 17.44 -10.48 -34.08
CA ILE A 1 18.00 -10.01 -32.78
C ILE A 1 16.81 -9.59 -31.91
N ALA A 2 16.04 -10.55 -31.39
CA ALA A 2 14.76 -10.31 -30.69
C ALA A 2 14.58 -11.18 -29.45
N LEU A 3 15.64 -11.85 -28.98
CA LEU A 3 15.59 -12.82 -27.87
C LEU A 3 16.06 -12.25 -26.54
N SER A 4 16.53 -11.00 -26.49
CA SER A 4 17.17 -10.42 -25.30
C SER A 4 16.20 -9.74 -24.32
N TRP A 5 14.97 -9.42 -24.74
CA TRP A 5 14.04 -8.63 -23.92
C TRP A 5 13.48 -9.40 -22.70
N GLN A 6 13.34 -10.71 -22.84
CA GLN A 6 12.85 -11.62 -21.79
C GLN A 6 13.87 -11.90 -20.67
N TYR A 7 15.14 -11.48 -20.83
CA TYR A 7 16.19 -11.64 -19.82
C TYR A 7 16.47 -10.38 -19.00
N ILE A 8 15.86 -9.24 -19.34
CA ILE A 8 16.12 -7.95 -18.69
C ILE A 8 15.02 -7.59 -17.67
N ILE A 9 13.90 -8.31 -17.67
CA ILE A 9 12.85 -8.11 -16.67
C ILE A 9 13.22 -8.96 -15.45
N PRO A 10 13.51 -8.35 -14.28
CA PRO A 10 13.75 -9.12 -13.06
C PRO A 10 12.51 -9.97 -12.75
N GLN A 11 12.70 -11.25 -12.43
CA GLN A 11 11.56 -12.09 -12.07
C GLN A 11 10.94 -11.55 -10.78
N ARG A 12 9.61 -11.37 -10.80
CA ARG A 12 8.89 -10.90 -9.61
C ARG A 12 9.08 -11.91 -8.47
N GLY A 13 9.52 -11.42 -7.31
CA GLY A 13 9.68 -12.23 -6.10
C GLY A 13 11.10 -12.74 -5.82
N GLU A 14 12.08 -12.47 -6.69
CA GLU A 14 13.48 -12.92 -6.46
C GLU A 14 14.31 -11.98 -5.58
N LEU A 15 13.89 -10.72 -5.41
CA LEU A 15 14.62 -9.71 -4.65
C LEU A 15 13.89 -9.36 -3.35
N ALA A 16 14.52 -9.68 -2.21
CA ALA A 16 14.09 -9.20 -0.92
C ALA A 16 14.27 -7.67 -0.83
N ILE A 17 13.18 -6.95 -0.62
CA ILE A 17 13.21 -5.50 -0.45
C ILE A 17 13.54 -5.18 1.00
N ASP A 18 14.67 -4.52 1.22
CA ASP A 18 15.00 -3.94 2.51
C ASP A 18 14.10 -2.73 2.77
N ARG A 19 13.25 -2.84 3.79
CA ARG A 19 12.29 -1.80 4.17
C ARG A 19 12.12 -1.73 5.68
N GLN A 20 11.67 -0.59 6.15
CA GLN A 20 11.17 -0.48 7.52
C GLN A 20 9.77 -1.11 7.64
N PRO A 21 9.49 -1.83 8.74
CA PRO A 21 8.17 -2.39 9.01
C PRO A 21 7.13 -1.28 9.27
N PHE A 22 5.84 -1.53 9.00
CA PHE A 22 4.80 -0.52 9.20
C PHE A 22 4.60 -0.11 10.67
N VAL A 23 5.12 -0.87 11.63
CA VAL A 23 5.18 -0.43 13.03
C VAL A 23 6.01 0.83 13.22
N ALA A 24 6.96 1.10 12.33
CA ALA A 24 7.77 2.32 12.30
C ALA A 24 7.12 3.45 11.45
N PHE A 25 5.92 3.25 10.91
CA PHE A 25 5.27 4.24 10.06
C PHE A 25 5.03 5.57 10.81
N PRO A 26 5.31 6.73 10.19
CA PRO A 26 5.18 8.01 10.87
C PRO A 26 3.76 8.29 11.35
N ARG A 27 3.63 8.74 12.60
CA ARG A 27 2.34 9.23 13.13
C ARG A 27 2.01 10.66 12.70
N GLN A 28 2.92 11.31 11.98
CA GLN A 28 2.74 12.68 11.49
C GLN A 28 3.34 12.80 10.08
N LEU A 29 2.55 13.37 9.18
CA LEU A 29 2.92 13.66 7.78
C LEU A 29 2.56 15.12 7.49
N GLY A 30 3.55 16.00 7.58
CA GLY A 30 3.30 17.45 7.53
C GLY A 30 2.38 17.90 8.67
N GLU A 31 1.24 18.51 8.31
CA GLU A 31 0.21 18.98 9.25
C GLU A 31 -0.77 17.87 9.68
N TRP A 32 -0.77 16.72 9.00
CA TRP A 32 -1.64 15.60 9.30
C TRP A 32 -1.04 14.75 10.41
N ARG A 33 -1.86 14.41 11.42
CA ARG A 33 -1.47 13.55 12.53
C ARG A 33 -2.42 12.38 12.65
N GLN A 34 -1.86 11.20 12.92
CA GLN A 34 -2.64 10.00 13.21
C GLN A 34 -3.51 10.23 14.45
N GLU A 35 -4.80 9.97 14.31
CA GLU A 35 -5.73 9.95 15.43
C GLU A 35 -5.70 8.57 16.10
N GLY A 36 -5.32 8.53 17.38
CA GLY A 36 -5.28 7.30 18.16
C GLY A 36 -4.19 6.32 17.71
N ARG A 37 -4.44 5.02 17.91
CA ARG A 37 -3.54 3.92 17.51
C ARG A 37 -3.86 3.46 16.08
N ALA A 38 -2.91 2.76 15.46
CA ALA A 38 -3.19 2.07 14.20
C ALA A 38 -4.40 1.14 14.37
N GLN A 39 -5.30 1.17 13.40
CA GLN A 39 -6.51 0.38 13.36
C GLN A 39 -6.14 -1.06 13.01
N ARG A 40 -6.69 -2.02 13.77
CA ARG A 40 -6.54 -3.43 13.45
C ARG A 40 -7.73 -3.87 12.62
N LEU A 41 -7.45 -4.57 11.54
CA LEU A 41 -8.47 -5.24 10.75
C LEU A 41 -9.01 -6.46 11.51
N ASP A 42 -10.24 -6.84 11.18
CA ASP A 42 -10.82 -8.09 11.68
C ASP A 42 -9.94 -9.29 11.26
N PRO A 43 -9.73 -10.31 12.12
CA PRO A 43 -8.93 -11.48 11.77
C PRO A 43 -9.34 -12.16 10.46
N ILE A 44 -10.64 -12.23 10.14
CA ILE A 44 -11.09 -12.83 8.88
C ILE A 44 -10.63 -12.01 7.68
N VAL A 45 -10.63 -10.69 7.82
CA VAL A 45 -10.15 -9.76 6.78
C VAL A 45 -8.63 -9.87 6.64
N VAL A 46 -7.88 -9.93 7.74
CA VAL A 46 -6.42 -10.15 7.69
C VAL A 46 -6.09 -11.46 6.98
N SER A 47 -6.81 -12.54 7.28
CA SER A 47 -6.62 -13.83 6.63
C SER A 47 -6.94 -13.79 5.15
N ALA A 48 -8.01 -13.10 4.74
CA ALA A 48 -8.39 -12.98 3.34
C ALA A 48 -7.45 -12.05 2.56
N LEU A 49 -6.97 -10.98 3.20
CA LEU A 49 -6.02 -10.03 2.63
C LEU A 49 -4.68 -10.71 2.34
N GLY A 50 -4.18 -11.56 3.25
CA GLY A 50 -2.96 -12.32 3.04
C GLY A 50 -1.69 -11.47 2.91
N ALA A 51 -1.72 -10.23 3.40
CA ALA A 51 -0.56 -9.34 3.38
C ALA A 51 0.48 -9.76 4.43
N ASP A 52 1.77 -9.62 4.09
CA ASP A 52 2.88 -9.88 5.00
C ASP A 52 2.99 -8.79 6.09
N ASP A 53 2.54 -7.58 5.78
CA ASP A 53 2.46 -6.45 6.72
C ASP A 53 1.36 -5.49 6.24
N TYR A 54 0.71 -4.78 7.16
CA TYR A 54 -0.28 -3.76 6.79
C TYR A 54 -0.30 -2.60 7.79
N HIS A 55 -0.72 -1.45 7.28
CA HIS A 55 -1.01 -0.28 8.09
C HIS A 55 -2.41 0.23 7.78
N SER A 56 -3.18 0.51 8.82
CA SER A 56 -4.46 1.19 8.73
C SER A 56 -4.51 2.27 9.79
N ALA A 57 -4.77 3.51 9.40
CA ALA A 57 -4.80 4.64 10.30
C ALA A 57 -5.67 5.76 9.77
N LYS A 58 -6.31 6.49 10.69
CA LYS A 58 -6.99 7.74 10.37
C LYS A 58 -6.07 8.92 10.68
N PHE A 59 -5.90 9.81 9.72
CA PHE A 59 -5.17 11.06 9.86
C PHE A 59 -6.12 12.25 9.90
N VAL A 60 -5.85 13.16 10.82
CA VAL A 60 -6.62 14.40 11.01
C VAL A 60 -5.69 15.61 10.92
N LYS A 61 -6.25 16.74 10.52
CA LYS A 61 -5.54 18.03 10.49
C LYS A 61 -6.30 19.05 11.30
N ALA A 62 -5.61 19.77 12.18
CA ALA A 62 -6.22 20.83 12.98
C ALA A 62 -6.89 21.87 12.07
N GLY A 63 -8.12 22.28 12.42
CA GLY A 63 -8.90 23.23 11.64
C GLY A 63 -9.52 22.67 10.35
N SER A 64 -9.36 21.38 10.05
CA SER A 64 -10.06 20.72 8.95
C SER A 64 -11.21 19.85 9.48
N PRO A 65 -12.42 19.95 8.91
CA PRO A 65 -13.51 19.01 9.20
C PRO A 65 -13.32 17.66 8.50
N ALA A 66 -12.41 17.57 7.53
CA ALA A 66 -12.12 16.35 6.78
C ALA A 66 -11.02 15.51 7.47
N TYR A 67 -11.06 14.21 7.21
CA TYR A 67 -10.04 13.25 7.64
C TYR A 67 -9.60 12.38 6.47
N VAL A 68 -8.46 11.72 6.62
CA VAL A 68 -7.94 10.75 5.65
C VAL A 68 -7.87 9.38 6.31
N GLU A 69 -8.56 8.40 5.74
CA GLU A 69 -8.30 6.99 6.06
C GLU A 69 -7.19 6.49 5.15
N PHE A 70 -6.07 6.11 5.76
CA PHE A 70 -4.93 5.55 5.06
C PHE A 70 -4.87 4.06 5.33
N PHE A 71 -4.87 3.29 4.26
CA PHE A 71 -4.64 1.85 4.28
C PHE A 71 -3.52 1.49 3.31
N SER A 72 -2.58 0.67 3.76
CA SER A 72 -1.51 0.12 2.94
C SER A 72 -1.26 -1.33 3.32
N ALA A 73 -1.16 -2.19 2.31
CA ALA A 73 -0.82 -3.60 2.45
C ALA A 73 0.51 -3.86 1.73
N TRP A 74 1.39 -4.61 2.35
CA TRP A 74 2.67 -5.03 1.80
C TRP A 74 2.68 -6.53 1.55
N TYR A 75 3.18 -6.91 0.37
CA TYR A 75 3.42 -8.28 -0.03
C TYR A 75 4.89 -8.42 -0.40
N ALA A 76 5.62 -9.26 0.32
CA ALA A 76 7.02 -9.55 0.06
C ALA A 76 7.20 -10.25 -1.30
N ASP A 77 6.21 -11.04 -1.72
CA ASP A 77 6.20 -11.73 -3.00
C ASP A 77 4.94 -11.41 -3.80
N GLN A 78 5.06 -10.44 -4.71
CA GLN A 78 3.98 -10.02 -5.59
C GLN A 78 3.67 -11.00 -6.74
N SER A 79 4.32 -12.18 -6.79
CA SER A 79 4.01 -13.23 -7.77
C SER A 79 2.90 -14.17 -7.28
N LYS A 80 2.64 -14.23 -5.96
CA LYS A 80 1.74 -15.19 -5.31
C LYS A 80 0.30 -14.71 -5.12
N GLY A 81 -0.06 -13.55 -5.68
CA GLY A 81 -1.35 -12.89 -5.50
C GLY A 81 -1.23 -11.56 -4.72
N GLY A 82 -2.33 -10.82 -4.59
CA GLY A 82 -2.40 -9.54 -3.87
C GLY A 82 -2.28 -8.27 -4.74
N VAL A 83 -1.80 -8.39 -5.97
CA VAL A 83 -1.77 -7.28 -6.95
C VAL A 83 -2.98 -7.37 -7.85
N HIS A 84 -3.98 -6.54 -7.60
CA HIS A 84 -5.07 -6.25 -8.53
C HIS A 84 -4.93 -4.83 -9.06
N SER A 85 -5.50 -4.52 -10.23
CA SER A 85 -5.50 -3.14 -10.70
C SER A 85 -6.30 -2.26 -9.72
N PRO A 86 -5.94 -0.98 -9.56
CA PRO A 86 -6.73 -0.03 -8.76
C PRO A 86 -8.20 0.02 -9.17
N GLU A 87 -8.50 -0.26 -10.45
CA GLU A 87 -9.87 -0.36 -10.99
C GLU A 87 -10.67 -1.51 -10.36
N ILE A 88 -10.01 -2.60 -9.96
CA ILE A 88 -10.62 -3.73 -9.24
C ILE A 88 -10.69 -3.45 -7.74
N CYS A 89 -9.68 -2.80 -7.16
CA CYS A 89 -9.65 -2.51 -5.71
C CYS A 89 -10.56 -1.36 -5.27
N LEU A 90 -10.78 -0.36 -6.13
CA LEU A 90 -11.59 0.83 -5.85
C LEU A 90 -12.51 1.16 -7.05
N PRO A 91 -13.48 0.28 -7.39
CA PRO A 91 -14.37 0.53 -8.51
C PRO A 91 -15.17 1.83 -8.29
N GLY A 92 -14.85 2.86 -9.06
CA GLY A 92 -15.47 4.19 -8.99
C GLY A 92 -14.99 5.12 -7.86
N GLY A 93 -13.99 4.72 -7.06
CA GLY A 93 -13.50 5.49 -5.90
C GLY A 93 -11.98 5.64 -5.79
N GLY A 94 -11.23 5.13 -6.78
CA GLY A 94 -9.77 5.24 -6.83
C GLY A 94 -9.28 6.61 -7.34
N TRP A 95 -8.01 6.89 -7.08
CA TRP A 95 -7.31 8.00 -7.71
C TRP A 95 -6.78 7.55 -9.08
N GLU A 96 -7.04 8.34 -10.14
CA GLU A 96 -6.33 8.17 -11.41
C GLU A 96 -4.93 8.80 -11.28
N ILE A 97 -3.91 8.15 -11.86
CA ILE A 97 -2.61 8.80 -12.04
C ILE A 97 -2.83 9.93 -13.05
N ALA A 98 -3.03 11.14 -12.53
CA ALA A 98 -3.32 12.30 -13.37
C ALA A 98 -2.14 12.65 -14.30
N TRP A 99 -0.91 12.31 -13.88
CA TRP A 99 0.30 12.56 -14.65
C TRP A 99 1.49 11.72 -14.14
N LEU A 100 2.37 11.28 -15.04
CA LEU A 100 3.62 10.61 -14.70
C LEU A 100 4.77 11.29 -15.47
N GLU A 101 5.57 12.07 -14.75
CA GLU A 101 6.81 12.67 -15.27
C GLU A 101 7.92 11.64 -15.18
N ARG A 102 8.74 11.54 -16.23
CA ARG A 102 9.76 10.51 -16.38
C ARG A 102 11.15 11.06 -16.17
#